data_AF-A0A8T4W1H3-F1
#
_entry.id   AF-A0A8T4W1H3-F1
#
_cell.length_a   1.000
_cell.length_b   1.000
_cell.length_c   1.000
_cell.angle_alpha   90.00
_cell.angle_beta   90.00
_cell.angle_gamma   90.00
#
_symmetry.space_group_name_H-M   'P 1'
#
loop_
_entity.id
_entity.type
_entity.pdbx_description
1 polymer ?
#
loop_
_entity_poly.entity_id
_entity_poly.type
_entity_poly.pdbx_seq_one_letter_code
_entity_poly.pdbx_strand_id
1 'polypeptide(L)'
;MHTETWIERTIIDQLTTHDRRYKHDYGGVEQTTDDLIAACAKLDLITTGDEPELPPIDQFLARDADLEPEVETALETLREKNLIERIGEEERLGPPFERGDFGTTAIWEPTVEGRAEARAIREAYSAEVEALADSHDTESDEFKTG
;
A
#
# COMPACT_ATOMS: atom_id res chain seq x y z
N MET A 1 0.84 -17.50 -0.20
CA MET A 1 0.52 -16.10 0.12
C MET A 1 0.14 -16.06 1.59
N HIS A 2 0.87 -15.27 2.38
CA HIS A 2 0.70 -15.08 3.82
C HIS A 2 -0.13 -13.85 4.18
N THR A 3 -0.30 -12.94 3.22
CA THR A 3 -1.16 -11.75 3.33
C THR A 3 -2.63 -12.10 3.03
N GLU A 4 -3.49 -11.81 4.01
CA GLU A 4 -4.89 -12.20 4.07
C GLU A 4 -5.82 -11.01 3.79
N THR A 5 -5.40 -9.79 4.17
CA THR A 5 -6.21 -8.57 4.00
C THR A 5 -5.67 -7.66 2.90
N TRP A 6 -6.51 -6.75 2.41
CA TRP A 6 -6.06 -5.72 1.46
C TRP A 6 -5.07 -4.74 2.12
N ILE A 7 -5.26 -4.41 3.41
CA ILE A 7 -4.35 -3.56 4.19
C ILE A 7 -2.95 -4.18 4.26
N GLU A 8 -2.87 -5.47 4.60
CA GLU A 8 -1.59 -6.19 4.65
C GLU A 8 -0.88 -6.17 3.28
N ARG A 9 -1.61 -6.36 2.18
CA ARG A 9 -1.06 -6.31 0.82
C ARG A 9 -0.60 -4.91 0.46
N THR A 10 -1.35 -3.87 0.82
CA THR A 10 -0.97 -2.47 0.60
C THR A 10 0.31 -2.12 1.35
N ILE A 11 0.42 -2.50 2.63
CA ILE A 11 1.64 -2.26 3.44
C ILE A 11 2.85 -2.92 2.78
N ILE A 12 2.74 -4.20 2.42
CA ILE A 12 3.83 -4.94 1.77
C ILE A 12 4.20 -4.32 0.41
N ASP A 13 3.22 -3.86 -0.37
CA ASP A 13 3.50 -3.16 -1.61
C ASP A 13 4.21 -1.83 -1.36
N GLN A 14 3.73 -0.98 -0.44
CA GLN A 14 4.36 0.31 -0.13
C GLN A 14 5.81 0.17 0.35
N LEU A 15 6.10 -0.83 1.19
CA LEU A 15 7.44 -1.09 1.69
C LEU A 15 8.38 -1.67 0.63
N THR A 16 7.86 -2.20 -0.49
CA THR A 16 8.66 -2.85 -1.53
C THR A 16 8.58 -2.19 -2.90
N THR A 17 7.75 -1.17 -3.07
CA THR A 17 7.61 -0.38 -4.28
C THR A 17 8.62 0.76 -4.25
N HIS A 18 9.65 0.65 -5.10
CA HIS A 18 10.72 1.65 -5.23
C HIS A 18 10.19 3.05 -5.54
N ASP A 19 10.75 4.06 -4.87
CA ASP A 19 10.80 5.40 -5.45
C ASP A 19 11.60 5.31 -6.75
N ARG A 20 10.94 5.62 -7.88
CA ARG A 20 11.50 5.58 -9.24
C ARG A 20 12.76 6.43 -9.44
N ARG A 21 13.20 7.18 -8.42
CA ARG A 21 14.43 7.98 -8.39
C ARG A 21 15.72 7.18 -8.13
N TYR A 22 15.65 6.00 -7.52
CA TYR A 22 16.83 5.17 -7.28
C TYR A 22 17.03 4.14 -8.40
N LYS A 23 18.06 4.36 -9.22
CA LYS A 23 18.29 3.65 -10.50
C LYS A 23 18.85 2.24 -10.37
N HIS A 24 19.25 1.81 -9.17
CA HIS A 24 19.83 0.48 -8.92
C HIS A 24 19.47 0.00 -7.51
N ASP A 25 19.14 -1.28 -7.43
CA ASP A 25 18.85 -2.13 -6.26
C ASP A 25 17.43 -2.16 -5.66
N TYR A 26 16.98 -3.41 -5.50
CA TYR A 26 15.72 -3.87 -4.90
C TYR A 26 15.71 -3.69 -3.36
N GLY A 27 16.23 -2.57 -2.84
CA GLY A 27 16.13 -2.23 -1.42
C GLY A 27 14.70 -1.87 -1.07
N GLY A 28 14.20 -2.32 0.09
CA GLY A 28 12.93 -1.85 0.62
C GLY A 28 12.94 -0.34 0.83
N VAL A 29 11.76 0.27 0.93
CA VAL A 29 11.61 1.66 1.33
C VAL A 29 11.26 1.66 2.82
N GLU A 30 12.04 2.38 3.62
CA GLU A 30 11.68 2.73 5.00
C GLU A 30 10.43 3.60 4.96
N GLN A 31 9.35 3.18 5.63
CA GLN A 31 8.15 4.01 5.77
C GLN A 31 7.69 4.07 7.22
N THR A 32 7.09 5.19 7.60
CA THR A 32 6.52 5.36 8.92
C THR A 32 5.13 4.72 9.02
N THR A 33 4.65 4.45 10.23
CA THR A 33 3.24 4.04 10.44
C THR A 33 2.29 5.07 9.82
N ASP A 34 2.59 6.36 9.94
CA ASP A 34 1.73 7.44 9.43
C ASP A 34 1.67 7.44 7.90
N ASP A 35 2.80 7.19 7.22
CA ASP A 35 2.83 7.06 5.74
C ASP A 35 1.98 5.88 5.26
N LEU A 36 2.03 4.76 5.99
CA LEU A 36 1.28 3.55 5.66
C LEU A 36 -0.23 3.71 5.91
N ILE A 37 -0.61 4.46 6.95
CA ILE A 37 -2.01 4.86 7.17
C ILE A 37 -2.51 5.71 6.01
N ALA A 38 -1.77 6.77 5.66
CA ALA A 38 -2.12 7.66 4.56
C ALA A 38 -2.23 6.91 3.22
N ALA A 39 -1.35 5.94 2.97
CA ALA A 39 -1.42 5.10 1.79
C ALA A 39 -2.68 4.22 1.75
N CYS A 40 -3.07 3.63 2.89
CA CYS A 40 -4.28 2.82 3.00
C CYS A 40 -5.54 3.67 2.83
N ALA A 41 -5.63 4.83 3.47
CA ALA A 41 -6.76 5.75 3.33
C ALA A 41 -6.90 6.26 1.90
N LYS A 42 -5.78 6.58 1.26
CA LYS A 42 -5.78 6.97 -0.17
C LYS A 42 -6.35 5.85 -1.04
N LEU A 43 -5.91 4.61 -0.84
CA LEU A 43 -6.39 3.48 -1.62
C LEU A 43 -7.87 3.23 -1.38
N ASP A 44 -8.31 3.21 -0.12
CA ASP A 44 -9.71 3.01 0.25
C ASP A 44 -10.62 4.06 -0.42
N LEU A 45 -10.23 5.33 -0.36
CA LEU A 45 -10.95 6.43 -1.01
C LEU A 45 -11.04 6.28 -2.54
N ILE A 46 -9.96 5.85 -3.20
CA ILE A 46 -9.97 5.60 -4.66
C ILE A 46 -10.90 4.43 -5.01
N THR A 47 -10.98 3.41 -4.15
CA THR A 47 -11.80 2.22 -4.40
C THR A 47 -13.27 2.38 -4.01
N THR A 48 -13.59 3.34 -3.14
CA THR A 48 -14.96 3.57 -2.65
C THR A 48 -15.65 4.78 -3.30
N GLY A 49 -14.90 5.66 -3.96
CA GLY A 49 -15.45 6.81 -4.68
C GLY A 49 -15.88 6.48 -6.11
N ASP A 50 -17.16 6.75 -6.44
CA ASP A 50 -17.71 6.70 -7.81
C ASP A 50 -17.36 7.97 -8.63
N GLU A 51 -16.75 9.01 -8.02
CA GLU A 51 -16.52 10.30 -8.67
C GLU A 51 -15.03 10.55 -8.99
N PRO A 52 -14.72 11.12 -10.16
CA PRO A 52 -13.34 11.37 -10.62
C PRO A 52 -12.65 12.56 -9.92
N GLU A 53 -13.28 13.19 -8.93
CA GLU A 53 -12.71 14.31 -8.18
C GLU A 53 -11.93 13.83 -6.95
N LEU A 54 -10.79 14.48 -6.67
CA LEU A 54 -10.00 14.17 -5.47
C LEU A 54 -10.83 14.52 -4.22
N PRO A 55 -10.90 13.61 -3.22
CA PRO A 55 -11.65 13.87 -2.00
C PRO A 55 -11.07 15.08 -1.25
N PRO A 56 -11.91 15.89 -0.58
CA PRO A 56 -11.45 17.02 0.23
C PRO A 56 -10.56 16.53 1.39
N ILE A 57 -9.63 17.39 1.82
CA ILE A 57 -8.63 17.06 2.86
C ILE A 57 -9.30 16.56 4.15
N ASP A 58 -10.42 17.14 4.56
CA ASP A 58 -11.12 16.72 5.78
C ASP A 58 -11.66 15.28 5.69
N GLN A 59 -12.06 14.84 4.49
CA GLN A 59 -12.47 13.44 4.27
C GLN A 59 -11.27 12.49 4.29
N PHE A 60 -10.12 12.95 3.79
CA PHE A 60 -8.87 12.18 3.88
C PHE A 60 -8.45 11.97 5.34
N LEU A 61 -8.39 13.05 6.13
CA LEU A 61 -8.02 12.99 7.54
C LEU A 61 -9.00 12.17 8.38
N ALA A 62 -10.30 12.22 8.07
CA ALA A 62 -11.28 11.37 8.72
C ALA A 62 -11.02 9.88 8.42
N ARG A 63 -10.66 9.55 7.17
CA ARG A 63 -10.35 8.16 6.77
C ARG A 63 -9.04 7.65 7.34
N ASP A 64 -8.01 8.50 7.44
CA ASP A 64 -6.78 8.18 8.15
C ASP A 64 -7.08 7.73 9.57
N ALA A 65 -7.86 8.53 10.32
CA ALA A 65 -8.22 8.24 11.70
C ALA A 65 -9.08 6.98 11.85
N ASP A 66 -9.97 6.71 10.89
CA ASP A 66 -10.80 5.49 10.88
C ASP A 66 -9.95 4.22 10.67
N LEU A 67 -8.93 4.29 9.79
CA LEU A 67 -8.10 3.13 9.41
C LEU A 67 -6.87 2.91 10.30
N GLU A 68 -6.43 3.92 11.06
CA GLU A 68 -5.31 3.85 12.00
C GLU A 68 -5.28 2.54 12.83
N PRO A 69 -6.34 2.15 13.56
CA PRO A 69 -6.31 0.93 14.38
C PRO A 69 -6.13 -0.36 13.56
N GLU A 70 -6.67 -0.40 12.36
CA GLU A 70 -6.59 -1.57 11.48
C GLU A 70 -5.21 -1.70 10.84
N VAL A 71 -4.59 -0.57 10.47
CA VAL A 71 -3.23 -0.51 9.96
C VAL A 71 -2.23 -0.91 11.06
N GLU A 72 -2.38 -0.40 12.29
CA GLU A 72 -1.54 -0.81 13.42
C GLU A 72 -1.64 -2.32 13.70
N THR A 73 -2.86 -2.86 13.69
CA THR A 73 -3.08 -4.30 13.85
C THR A 73 -2.42 -5.10 12.74
N ALA A 74 -2.51 -4.62 11.48
CA ALA A 74 -1.88 -5.26 10.34
C ALA A 74 -0.35 -5.22 10.42
N LEU A 75 0.24 -4.11 10.87
CA LEU A 75 1.69 -3.98 11.08
C LEU A 75 2.20 -5.01 12.08
N GLU A 76 1.52 -5.16 13.22
CA GLU A 76 1.89 -6.16 14.22
C GLU A 76 1.71 -7.59 13.67
N THR A 77 0.64 -7.85 12.93
CA THR A 77 0.41 -9.15 12.30
C THR A 77 1.52 -9.49 11.28
N LEU A 78 1.91 -8.54 10.43
CA LEU A 78 2.99 -8.72 9.45
C LEU A 78 4.36 -8.89 10.12
N ARG A 79 4.60 -8.19 11.24
CA ARG A 79 5.80 -8.34 12.06
C ARG A 79 5.87 -9.74 12.68
N GLU A 80 4.76 -10.22 13.24
CA GLU A 80 4.65 -11.59 13.79
C GLU A 80 4.85 -12.66 12.72
N LYS A 81 4.38 -12.41 11.50
CA LYS A 81 4.62 -13.26 10.31
C LYS A 81 6.06 -13.14 9.76
N ASN A 82 6.93 -12.31 10.34
CA ASN A 82 8.30 -12.02 9.89
C ASN A 82 8.36 -11.47 8.45
N LEU A 83 7.34 -10.73 8.01
CA LEU A 83 7.30 -10.11 6.69
C LEU A 83 7.83 -8.67 6.71
N ILE A 84 7.73 -8.00 7.86
CA ILE A 84 8.27 -6.67 8.08
C ILE A 84 9.01 -6.64 9.42
N GLU A 85 9.87 -5.65 9.60
CA GLU A 85 10.53 -5.39 10.87
C GLU A 85 10.47 -3.90 11.22
N ARG A 86 10.42 -3.62 12.52
CA ARG A 86 10.51 -2.26 13.06
C ARG A 86 11.97 -1.91 13.24
N ILE A 87 12.46 -0.93 12.49
CA ILE A 87 13.87 -0.54 12.49
C ILE A 87 14.16 0.70 13.35
N GLY A 88 13.13 1.43 13.76
CA GLY A 88 13.30 2.62 14.59
C GLY A 88 12.03 3.41 14.85
N GLU A 89 12.25 4.66 15.23
CA GLU A 89 11.24 5.70 15.45
C GLU A 89 11.73 7.01 14.84
N GLU A 90 10.82 7.79 14.26
CA GLU A 90 11.05 9.14 13.77
C GLU A 90 10.15 10.14 14.53
N GLU A 91 10.61 11.39 14.69
CA GLU A 91 9.76 12.46 15.21
C GLU A 91 8.58 12.71 14.26
N ARG A 92 7.36 12.65 14.78
CA ARG A 92 6.16 12.91 13.99
C ARG A 92 6.13 14.39 13.60
N LEU A 93 6.01 14.65 12.31
CA LEU A 93 5.82 16.00 11.81
C LEU A 93 4.36 16.41 11.99
N GLY A 94 4.13 17.47 12.77
CA GLY A 94 2.80 18.06 12.87
C GLY A 94 2.40 18.86 11.62
N PRO A 95 1.18 19.42 11.62
CA PRO A 95 0.69 20.24 10.52
C PRO A 95 1.67 21.36 10.16
N PRO A 96 1.79 21.71 8.86
CA PRO A 96 2.63 22.84 8.45
C PRO A 96 2.29 24.10 9.25
N PHE A 97 3.34 24.76 9.77
CA PHE A 97 3.25 26.00 10.57
C PHE A 97 2.75 25.84 12.01
N GLU A 98 2.41 24.63 12.46
CA GLU A 98 2.16 24.37 13.88
C GLU A 98 3.46 23.99 14.60
N ARG A 99 3.72 24.63 15.74
CA ARG A 99 4.83 24.27 16.63
C ARG A 99 4.26 23.44 17.77
N GLY A 100 4.76 22.22 17.92
CA GLY A 100 4.34 21.29 18.96
C GLY A 100 5.24 20.06 18.97
N ASP A 101 5.19 19.33 20.08
CA ASP A 101 5.66 17.94 20.15
C ASP A 101 4.47 17.05 19.77
N PHE A 102 4.60 16.36 18.64
CA PHE A 102 3.55 15.47 18.09
C PHE A 102 3.88 13.99 18.36
N GLY A 103 4.90 13.71 19.17
CA GLY A 103 5.37 12.38 19.49
C GLY A 103 6.28 11.78 18.41
N THR A 104 6.41 10.46 18.43
CA THR A 104 7.17 9.68 17.45
C THR A 104 6.27 8.72 16.70
N THR A 105 6.70 8.31 15.52
CA THR A 105 6.06 7.28 14.70
C THR A 105 7.06 6.17 14.39
N ALA A 106 6.60 4.93 14.29
CA ALA A 106 7.48 3.78 14.08
C ALA A 106 7.93 3.70 12.62
N ILE A 107 9.19 3.34 12.38
CA ILE A 107 9.74 3.12 11.04
C ILE A 107 9.80 1.62 10.76
N TRP A 108 9.36 1.23 9.56
CA TRP A 108 9.22 -0.14 9.12
C TRP A 108 10.00 -0.40 7.83
N GLU A 109 10.56 -1.61 7.73
CA GLU A 109 11.17 -2.14 6.51
C GLU A 109 10.68 -3.56 6.19
N PRO A 110 10.70 -3.96 4.91
CA PRO A 110 10.39 -5.34 4.55
C PRO A 110 11.57 -6.27 4.84
N THR A 111 11.27 -7.44 5.37
CA THR A 111 12.27 -8.53 5.49
C THR A 111 12.54 -9.17 4.12
N VAL A 112 13.45 -10.15 4.06
CA VAL A 112 13.67 -10.97 2.86
C VAL A 112 12.37 -11.72 2.49
N GLU A 113 11.69 -12.27 3.50
CA GLU A 113 10.43 -12.98 3.36
C GLU A 113 9.31 -12.03 2.91
N GLY A 114 9.25 -10.81 3.44
CA GLY A 114 8.31 -9.77 2.99
C GLY A 114 8.48 -9.42 1.52
N ARG A 115 9.73 -9.31 1.03
CA ARG A 115 10.01 -9.10 -0.40
C ARG A 115 9.57 -10.29 -1.26
N ALA A 116 9.76 -11.52 -0.78
CA ALA A 116 9.30 -12.71 -1.48
C ALA A 116 7.77 -12.77 -1.54
N GLU A 117 7.08 -12.40 -0.45
CA GLU A 117 5.62 -12.28 -0.42
C GLU A 117 5.13 -11.20 -1.38
N ALA A 118 5.76 -10.02 -1.41
CA ALA A 118 5.43 -8.96 -2.37
C ALA A 118 5.54 -9.44 -3.82
N ARG A 119 6.57 -10.23 -4.12
CA ARG A 119 6.74 -10.85 -5.44
C ARG A 119 5.62 -11.84 -5.73
N ALA A 120 5.27 -12.71 -4.79
CA ALA A 120 4.18 -13.66 -4.96
C ALA A 120 2.82 -12.98 -5.20
N ILE A 121 2.56 -11.87 -4.50
CA ILE A 121 1.37 -11.03 -4.70
C ILE A 121 1.35 -10.48 -6.14
N ARG A 122 2.45 -9.88 -6.62
CA ARG A 122 2.54 -9.32 -7.97
C ARG A 122 2.41 -10.38 -9.06
N GLU A 123 3.01 -11.56 -8.86
CA GLU A 123 2.89 -12.69 -9.79
C GLU A 123 1.43 -13.20 -9.86
N ALA A 124 0.73 -13.28 -8.72
CA ALA A 124 -0.69 -13.64 -8.69
C ALA A 124 -1.57 -12.63 -9.44
N TYR A 125 -1.38 -11.33 -9.19
CA TYR A 125 -2.13 -10.29 -9.90
C TYR A 125 -1.80 -10.23 -11.39
N SER A 126 -0.55 -10.47 -11.80
CA SER A 126 -0.17 -10.55 -13.23
C SER A 126 -0.91 -11.67 -13.93
N ALA A 127 -1.00 -12.85 -13.31
CA ALA A 127 -1.73 -13.98 -13.87
C ALA A 127 -3.24 -13.71 -13.98
N GLU A 128 -3.83 -13.01 -12.99
CA GLU A 128 -5.24 -12.59 -13.04
C GLU A 128 -5.49 -11.56 -14.15
N VAL A 129 -4.59 -10.57 -14.31
CA VAL A 129 -4.68 -9.56 -15.36
C VAL A 129 -4.49 -10.19 -16.75
N GLU A 130 -3.55 -11.10 -16.92
CA GLU A 130 -3.36 -11.85 -18.18
C GLU A 130 -4.59 -12.70 -18.51
N ALA A 131 -5.14 -13.42 -17.53
CA ALA A 131 -6.36 -14.20 -17.72
C ALA A 131 -7.57 -13.33 -18.08
N LEU A 132 -7.69 -12.14 -17.47
CA LEU A 132 -8.72 -11.16 -17.83
C LEU A 132 -8.51 -10.63 -19.25
N ALA A 133 -7.29 -10.26 -19.61
CA ALA A 133 -6.94 -9.80 -20.95
C ALA A 133 -7.27 -10.86 -22.00
N ASP A 134 -6.87 -12.12 -21.79
CA ASP A 134 -7.16 -13.25 -22.67
C ASP A 134 -8.67 -13.53 -22.79
N SER A 135 -9.44 -13.35 -21.70
CA SER A 135 -10.89 -13.49 -21.73
C SER A 135 -11.59 -12.38 -22.53
N HIS A 136 -10.97 -11.20 -22.61
CA HIS A 136 -11.43 -10.06 -23.40
C HIS A 136 -10.85 -10.03 -24.83
N ASP A 137 -9.84 -10.85 -25.12
CA ASP A 137 -9.24 -11.04 -26.46
C ASP A 137 -9.96 -12.13 -27.27
N THR A 138 -11.10 -12.64 -26.79
CA THR A 138 -12.07 -13.31 -27.68
C THR A 138 -12.58 -12.28 -28.68
N GLU A 139 -11.92 -12.23 -29.84
CA GLU A 139 -12.29 -11.44 -31.03
C GLU A 139 -13.81 -11.25 -31.08
N SER A 140 -14.25 -10.00 -30.92
CA SER A 140 -15.60 -9.63 -31.32
C SER A 140 -15.68 -9.86 -32.84
N ASP A 141 -16.23 -11.01 -33.23
CA ASP A 141 -16.47 -11.44 -34.61
C ASP A 141 -17.54 -10.55 -35.31
N GLU A 142 -17.82 -9.36 -34.78
CA GLU A 142 -18.84 -8.43 -35.25
C GLU A 142 -18.35 -7.53 -36.40
N PHE A 143 -17.05 -7.55 -36.73
CA PHE A 143 -16.48 -6.74 -37.82
C PHE A 143 -15.89 -7.55 -38.99
N LYS A 144 -16.24 -8.84 -39.14
CA LYS A 144 -15.93 -9.64 -40.34
C LYS A 144 -17.19 -9.99 -41.16
N THR A 145 -18.05 -9.01 -41.44
CA THR A 145 -18.95 -9.12 -42.60
C THR A 145 -19.36 -7.76 -43.15
N GLY A 146 -19.05 -7.50 -44.42
CA GLY A 146 -19.55 -6.35 -45.18
C GLY A 146 -18.61 -5.89 -46.28
#